data_AF-A0A3A4PTQ2-F1
#
_entry.id   AF-A0A3A4PTQ2-F1
#
_cell.length_a   1.000
_cell.length_b   1.000
_cell.length_c   1.000
_cell.angle_alpha   90.00
_cell.angle_beta   90.00
_cell.angle_gamma   90.00
#
_symmetry.space_group_name_H-M   'P 1'
#
loop_
_entity.id
_entity.type
_entity.pdbx_description
1 polymer ?
#
loop_
_entity_poly.entity_id
_entity_poly.type
_entity_poly.pdbx_seq_one_letter_code
_entity_poly.pdbx_strand_id
1 'polypeptide(L)'
;MPISLFSPLADISVFRSSPPKSRWNVIILFLLFGLISCGGLGRKKGEPIVLDQPPPPPAVGQAYFYQHTGPQPFSDGSVDVTGGRIVAVTRQIQEKKPILWAFEEHFEKSEGVQIGFYDEKYRLHRQILRAPGGEIEVLYNSPYDERFLNLKADAEKTITVNQQLINAADGANYGNVNMTVKVHRERDERIISPAGAFLCRHFNARIQLKAHIAGEQTDFAATVNSYWCDLIGWFVKEEQVFDPIVKDGQIIRPPYKTESILVSFEPTNYQYHHPVPEEKKSRKKKQDE
;
A
#
# COMPACT_ATOMS: atom_id res chain seq x y z
N MET A 1 20.20 -29.31 17.02
CA MET A 1 18.76 -28.94 17.00
C MET A 1 18.65 -27.55 17.57
N PRO A 2 18.27 -26.56 16.74
CA PRO A 2 16.94 -25.99 16.91
C PRO A 2 16.21 -25.68 15.58
N ILE A 3 14.94 -25.38 15.75
CA ILE A 3 13.82 -25.49 14.81
C ILE A 3 13.78 -24.27 13.87
N SER A 4 13.96 -24.53 12.58
CA SER A 4 13.69 -23.60 11.48
C SER A 4 12.20 -23.59 11.17
N LEU A 5 11.56 -22.42 11.23
CA LEU A 5 10.26 -22.18 10.58
C LEU A 5 10.49 -21.96 9.08
N PHE A 6 10.98 -23.00 8.41
CA PHE A 6 10.95 -23.20 6.97
C PHE A 6 10.90 -24.70 6.73
N SER A 7 9.92 -25.17 5.98
CA SER A 7 9.85 -26.57 5.58
C SER A 7 8.90 -26.74 4.39
N PRO A 8 9.08 -27.82 3.60
CA PRO A 8 9.74 -27.87 2.30
C PRO A 8 8.71 -28.19 1.19
N LEU A 9 9.10 -28.25 -0.09
CA LEU A 9 8.50 -29.09 -1.16
C LEU A 9 9.33 -28.81 -2.43
N ALA A 10 10.26 -29.67 -2.85
CA ALA A 10 10.05 -30.96 -3.52
C ALA A 10 9.36 -30.82 -4.89
N ASP A 11 10.10 -31.22 -5.93
CA ASP A 11 9.72 -31.40 -7.33
C ASP A 11 8.29 -31.92 -7.53
N ILE A 12 7.48 -31.18 -8.30
CA ILE A 12 6.40 -31.76 -9.09
C ILE A 12 6.40 -31.08 -10.47
N SER A 13 7.22 -31.64 -11.36
CA SER A 13 6.95 -31.60 -12.79
C SER A 13 5.63 -32.32 -13.12
N VAL A 14 5.02 -31.88 -14.23
CA VAL A 14 4.04 -32.56 -15.09
C VAL A 14 2.55 -32.24 -14.87
N PHE A 15 1.92 -31.86 -16.00
CA PHE A 15 0.48 -31.78 -16.33
C PHE A 15 -0.28 -30.46 -16.08
N ARG A 16 -0.47 -29.63 -17.13
CA ARG A 16 -1.69 -29.70 -17.97
C ARG A 16 -1.71 -28.74 -19.18
N SER A 17 -1.92 -29.38 -20.32
CA SER A 17 -2.62 -29.01 -21.56
C SER A 17 -3.25 -27.61 -21.72
N SER A 18 -2.93 -27.05 -22.88
CA SER A 18 -3.53 -25.94 -23.63
C SER A 18 -5.07 -26.03 -23.86
N PRO A 19 -5.71 -24.92 -24.29
CA PRO A 19 -7.13 -24.64 -24.12
C PRO A 19 -7.97 -24.97 -25.37
N PRO A 20 -9.32 -24.89 -25.30
CA PRO A 20 -10.11 -24.65 -26.49
C PRO A 20 -10.51 -23.18 -26.61
N LYS A 21 -10.20 -22.66 -27.79
CA LYS A 21 -10.79 -21.48 -28.42
C LYS A 21 -12.29 -21.67 -28.57
N SER A 22 -13.07 -20.62 -28.38
CA SER A 22 -14.25 -20.40 -29.22
C SER A 22 -14.39 -18.92 -29.56
N ARG A 23 -14.43 -18.67 -30.86
CA ARG A 23 -14.72 -17.40 -31.52
C ARG A 23 -16.23 -17.32 -31.69
N TRP A 24 -16.89 -16.20 -31.37
CA TRP A 24 -18.11 -15.77 -32.06
C TRP A 24 -18.23 -14.23 -32.01
N ASN A 25 -18.18 -13.66 -33.22
CA ASN A 25 -18.92 -12.51 -33.75
C ASN A 25 -18.80 -11.09 -33.16
N VAL A 26 -18.07 -10.30 -33.95
CA VAL A 26 -18.42 -8.97 -34.48
C VAL A 26 -19.93 -8.83 -34.74
N ILE A 27 -20.54 -7.73 -34.28
CA ILE A 27 -21.34 -6.76 -35.08
C ILE A 27 -21.95 -5.71 -34.12
N ILE A 28 -21.46 -4.46 -34.27
CA ILE A 28 -22.21 -3.21 -34.44
C ILE A 28 -23.46 -2.99 -33.55
N LEU A 29 -23.38 -2.07 -32.58
CA LEU A 29 -24.31 -0.93 -32.45
C LEU A 29 -23.82 0.05 -31.37
N PHE A 30 -24.20 1.32 -31.51
CA PHE A 30 -23.95 2.48 -30.63
C PHE A 30 -22.77 3.40 -30.98
N LEU A 31 -22.74 3.82 -32.25
CA LEU A 31 -22.62 5.25 -32.56
C LEU A 31 -23.90 5.97 -32.10
N LEU A 32 -23.97 6.37 -30.83
CA LEU A 32 -24.91 7.36 -30.29
C LEU A 32 -24.64 7.64 -28.80
N PHE A 33 -23.45 8.15 -28.50
CA PHE A 33 -23.20 9.06 -27.37
C PHE A 33 -22.09 10.03 -27.78
N GLY A 34 -22.40 10.83 -28.80
CA GLY A 34 -21.70 12.08 -28.99
C GLY A 34 -22.08 13.02 -27.83
N LEU A 35 -21.06 13.52 -27.14
CA LEU A 35 -21.14 14.67 -26.23
C LEU A 35 -21.88 14.45 -24.91
N ILE A 36 -21.40 13.52 -24.08
CA ILE A 36 -21.46 13.69 -22.62
C ILE A 36 -20.03 13.96 -22.17
N SER A 37 -19.73 15.25 -22.00
CA SER A 37 -18.76 15.78 -21.05
C SER A 37 -17.51 14.92 -20.81
N CYS A 38 -16.45 15.19 -21.57
CA CYS A 38 -15.13 15.29 -20.93
C CYS A 38 -15.22 16.38 -19.86
N GLY A 39 -15.78 16.03 -18.70
CA GLY A 39 -15.68 16.79 -17.47
C GLY A 39 -14.25 16.70 -16.96
N GLY A 40 -13.31 17.18 -17.76
CA GLY A 40 -12.05 17.67 -17.22
C GLY A 40 -12.45 18.82 -16.31
N LEU A 41 -12.41 18.58 -15.00
CA LEU A 41 -12.46 19.60 -13.98
C LEU A 41 -11.27 20.54 -14.22
N GLY A 42 -11.46 21.50 -15.14
CA GLY A 42 -10.59 22.64 -15.30
C GLY A 42 -10.69 23.46 -14.02
N ARG A 43 -9.80 23.20 -13.07
CA ARG A 43 -9.70 24.00 -11.85
C ARG A 43 -9.42 25.45 -12.25
N LYS A 44 -10.27 26.36 -11.78
CA LYS A 44 -10.00 27.80 -11.89
C LYS A 44 -8.73 28.11 -11.11
N LYS A 45 -7.80 28.78 -11.78
CA LYS A 45 -6.53 29.24 -11.20
C LYS A 45 -6.84 30.10 -9.97
N GLY A 46 -6.55 29.61 -8.76
CA GLY A 46 -6.71 30.35 -7.50
C GLY A 46 -7.67 29.77 -6.46
N GLU A 47 -8.38 28.66 -6.74
CA GLU A 47 -9.15 27.98 -5.69
C GLU A 47 -8.22 27.20 -4.75
N PRO A 48 -8.40 27.33 -3.41
CA PRO A 48 -7.61 26.57 -2.45
C PRO A 48 -7.86 25.07 -2.64
N ILE A 49 -6.77 24.30 -2.66
CA ILE A 49 -6.85 22.84 -2.77
C ILE A 49 -7.38 22.30 -1.44
N VAL A 50 -8.62 21.83 -1.45
CA VAL A 50 -9.20 21.12 -0.30
C VAL A 50 -8.77 19.66 -0.40
N LEU A 51 -7.87 19.24 0.48
CA LEU A 51 -7.43 17.85 0.57
C LEU A 51 -8.49 16.94 1.21
N ASP A 52 -9.55 17.45 1.84
CA ASP A 52 -10.54 16.60 2.51
C ASP A 52 -11.54 15.89 1.57
N GLN A 53 -11.25 15.80 0.28
CA GLN A 53 -12.06 14.98 -0.62
C GLN A 53 -11.58 13.52 -0.58
N PRO A 54 -12.51 12.54 -0.59
CA PRO A 54 -12.11 11.15 -0.71
C PRO A 54 -11.35 10.95 -2.03
N PRO A 55 -10.25 10.17 -2.04
CA PRO A 55 -9.52 9.84 -3.24
C PRO A 55 -10.44 9.11 -4.24
N PRO A 56 -10.12 9.14 -5.54
CA PRO A 56 -10.84 8.32 -6.50
C PRO A 56 -10.75 6.82 -6.11
N PRO A 57 -11.74 6.01 -6.48
CA PRO A 57 -11.67 4.56 -6.29
C PRO A 57 -10.43 3.99 -6.99
N PRO A 58 -9.90 2.86 -6.49
CA PRO A 58 -8.87 2.13 -7.21
C PRO A 58 -9.35 1.72 -8.62
N ALA A 59 -8.42 1.66 -9.56
CA ALA A 59 -8.68 1.23 -10.93
C ALA A 59 -7.61 0.24 -11.39
N VAL A 60 -8.04 -0.82 -12.09
CA VAL A 60 -7.11 -1.81 -12.66
C VAL A 60 -6.14 -1.10 -13.63
N GLY A 61 -4.86 -1.46 -13.52
CA GLY A 61 -3.77 -0.82 -14.28
C GLY A 61 -3.17 0.40 -13.60
N GLN A 62 -3.69 0.84 -12.44
CA GLN A 62 -2.96 1.78 -11.59
C GLN A 62 -1.70 1.12 -11.04
N ALA A 63 -0.57 1.81 -11.09
CA ALA A 63 0.69 1.33 -10.56
C ALA A 63 1.50 2.47 -9.94
N TYR A 64 2.23 2.16 -8.87
CA TYR A 64 3.06 3.09 -8.12
C TYR A 64 4.45 2.47 -7.96
N PHE A 65 5.47 3.21 -8.40
CA PHE A 65 6.84 2.76 -8.42
C PHE A 65 7.64 3.54 -7.39
N TYR A 66 8.36 2.83 -6.54
CA TYR A 66 9.09 3.38 -5.40
C TYR A 66 10.56 3.02 -5.47
N GLN A 67 11.37 3.92 -4.95
CA GLN A 67 12.67 3.56 -4.40
C GLN A 67 12.46 3.15 -2.96
N HIS A 68 12.81 1.91 -2.62
CA HIS A 68 12.77 1.39 -1.26
C HIS A 68 14.18 1.29 -0.68
N THR A 69 14.30 1.51 0.63
CA THR A 69 15.52 1.31 1.41
C THR A 69 15.19 0.54 2.68
N GLY A 70 16.00 -0.48 2.97
CA GLY A 70 15.92 -1.30 4.16
C GLY A 70 15.32 -2.68 3.94
N PRO A 71 15.14 -3.44 5.04
CA PRO A 71 14.56 -4.78 4.99
C PRO A 71 13.10 -4.80 4.56
N GLN A 72 12.60 -5.97 4.17
CA GLN A 72 11.19 -6.12 3.82
C GLN A 72 10.28 -5.66 4.99
N PRO A 73 9.33 -4.73 4.76
CA PRO A 73 8.34 -4.32 5.75
C PRO A 73 7.65 -5.50 6.43
N PHE A 74 7.40 -5.39 7.75
CA PHE A 74 6.71 -6.41 8.55
C PHE A 74 7.30 -7.84 8.48
N SER A 75 8.58 -7.96 8.14
CA SER A 75 9.35 -9.21 8.17
C SER A 75 10.14 -9.38 9.49
N ASP A 76 11.08 -10.32 9.52
CA ASP A 76 12.06 -10.44 10.59
C ASP A 76 13.25 -9.45 10.46
N GLY A 77 13.25 -8.61 9.42
CA GLY A 77 14.30 -7.63 9.18
C GLY A 77 15.60 -8.20 8.61
N SER A 78 15.67 -9.50 8.31
CA SER A 78 16.88 -10.16 7.81
C SER A 78 17.07 -10.03 6.30
N VAL A 79 15.97 -9.84 5.55
CA VAL A 79 15.97 -9.76 4.09
C VAL A 79 16.00 -8.31 3.65
N ASP A 80 17.16 -7.82 3.23
CA ASP A 80 17.31 -6.51 2.60
C ASP A 80 16.65 -6.49 1.20
N VAL A 81 15.68 -5.61 1.01
CA VAL A 81 14.97 -5.44 -0.26
C VAL A 81 15.16 -4.04 -0.85
N THR A 82 16.24 -3.36 -0.45
CA THR A 82 16.64 -2.05 -0.99
C THR A 82 16.74 -2.11 -2.52
N GLY A 83 15.94 -1.29 -3.21
CA GLY A 83 15.79 -1.32 -4.67
C GLY A 83 14.42 -0.82 -5.12
N GLY A 84 13.99 -1.24 -6.31
CA GLY A 84 12.65 -0.96 -6.80
C GLY A 84 11.57 -1.67 -5.96
N ARG A 85 10.49 -0.95 -5.63
CA ARG A 85 9.24 -1.50 -5.10
C ARG A 85 8.10 -1.07 -6.01
N ILE A 86 7.21 -1.98 -6.35
CA ILE A 86 6.04 -1.72 -7.20
C ILE A 86 4.79 -2.10 -6.43
N VAL A 87 3.80 -1.21 -6.40
CA VAL A 87 2.45 -1.51 -5.92
C VAL A 87 1.49 -1.28 -7.09
N ALA A 88 0.77 -2.31 -7.51
CA ALA A 88 -0.10 -2.24 -8.68
C ALA A 88 -1.48 -2.83 -8.43
N VAL A 89 -2.52 -2.19 -8.97
CA VAL A 89 -3.88 -2.70 -8.96
C VAL A 89 -4.04 -3.67 -10.14
N THR A 90 -3.92 -4.97 -9.88
CA THR A 90 -3.83 -5.98 -10.95
C THR A 90 -5.19 -6.51 -11.38
N ARG A 91 -6.17 -6.53 -10.48
CA ARG A 91 -7.50 -7.05 -10.78
C ARG A 91 -8.57 -6.51 -9.85
N GLN A 92 -9.81 -6.64 -10.30
CA GLN A 92 -11.02 -6.43 -9.53
C GLN A 92 -11.71 -7.78 -9.32
N ILE A 93 -12.15 -8.06 -8.11
CA ILE A 93 -12.85 -9.29 -7.73
C ILE A 93 -14.28 -8.93 -7.34
N GLN A 94 -15.22 -9.64 -7.96
CA GLN A 94 -16.65 -9.49 -7.72
C GLN A 94 -17.25 -10.83 -7.33
N GLU A 95 -16.89 -11.32 -6.15
CA GLU A 95 -17.48 -12.54 -5.58
C GLU A 95 -18.76 -12.23 -4.80
N LYS A 96 -18.79 -11.12 -4.06
CA LYS A 96 -19.94 -10.52 -3.34
C LYS A 96 -19.77 -8.99 -3.25
N LYS A 97 -20.77 -8.25 -2.75
CA LYS A 97 -20.55 -6.84 -2.32
C LYS A 97 -19.82 -6.83 -0.97
N PRO A 98 -18.82 -5.94 -0.75
CA PRO A 98 -18.32 -4.93 -1.68
C PRO A 98 -17.42 -5.53 -2.76
N ILE A 99 -17.30 -4.81 -3.88
CA ILE A 99 -16.26 -5.06 -4.88
C ILE A 99 -14.90 -4.90 -4.21
N LEU A 100 -13.96 -5.81 -4.51
CA LEU A 100 -12.59 -5.73 -4.01
C LEU A 100 -11.59 -5.52 -5.14
N TRP A 101 -10.55 -4.74 -4.89
CA TRP A 101 -9.43 -4.47 -5.78
C TRP A 101 -8.17 -5.11 -5.20
N ALA A 102 -7.46 -5.89 -6.00
CA ALA A 102 -6.22 -6.53 -5.60
C ALA A 102 -5.04 -5.60 -5.89
N PHE A 103 -4.39 -5.14 -4.83
CA PHE A 103 -3.14 -4.39 -4.87
C PHE A 103 -2.01 -5.38 -4.65
N GLU A 104 -1.24 -5.65 -5.69
CA GLU A 104 -0.05 -6.50 -5.61
C GLU A 104 1.19 -5.66 -5.41
N GLU A 105 2.02 -6.10 -4.47
CA GLU A 105 3.27 -5.49 -4.10
C GLU A 105 4.42 -6.44 -4.38
N HIS A 106 5.43 -5.89 -5.04
CA HIS A 106 6.65 -6.58 -5.46
C HIS A 106 7.86 -5.75 -5.08
N PHE A 107 8.93 -6.42 -4.63
CA PHE A 107 10.24 -5.81 -4.43
C PHE A 107 11.23 -6.43 -5.42
N GLU A 108 12.05 -5.61 -6.06
CA GLU A 108 13.01 -6.04 -7.08
C GLU A 108 13.95 -7.16 -6.59
N LYS A 109 14.32 -7.13 -5.31
CA LYS A 109 15.24 -8.09 -4.68
C LYS A 109 14.54 -9.18 -3.87
N SER A 110 13.22 -9.34 -4.00
CA SER A 110 12.47 -10.40 -3.33
C SER A 110 11.59 -11.15 -4.32
N GLU A 111 11.61 -12.47 -4.25
CA GLU A 111 10.67 -13.31 -5.02
C GLU A 111 9.27 -13.34 -4.39
N GLY A 112 9.12 -12.79 -3.18
CA GLY A 112 7.85 -12.73 -2.48
C GLY A 112 6.89 -11.71 -3.08
N VAL A 113 5.60 -12.00 -2.98
CA VAL A 113 4.51 -11.11 -3.42
C VAL A 113 3.54 -10.93 -2.29
N GLN A 114 3.13 -9.69 -2.07
CA GLN A 114 2.07 -9.35 -1.13
C GLN A 114 0.85 -8.84 -1.89
N ILE A 115 -0.34 -9.37 -1.62
CA ILE A 115 -1.58 -8.97 -2.29
C ILE A 115 -2.60 -8.52 -1.26
N GLY A 116 -2.93 -7.23 -1.22
CA GLY A 116 -4.02 -6.71 -0.39
C GLY A 116 -5.32 -6.56 -1.18
N PHE A 117 -6.45 -6.89 -0.56
CA PHE A 117 -7.77 -6.76 -1.18
C PHE A 117 -8.58 -5.65 -0.51
N TYR A 118 -8.72 -4.54 -1.21
CA TYR A 118 -9.31 -3.30 -0.71
C TYR A 118 -10.68 -3.07 -1.32
N ASP A 119 -11.59 -2.40 -0.61
CA ASP A 119 -12.82 -1.87 -1.21
C ASP A 119 -12.66 -0.43 -1.73
N GLU A 120 -13.75 0.16 -2.24
CA GLU A 120 -13.76 1.51 -2.84
C GLU A 120 -13.39 2.61 -1.83
N LYS A 121 -13.46 2.30 -0.52
CA LYS A 121 -13.10 3.19 0.58
C LYS A 121 -11.71 2.87 1.14
N TYR A 122 -10.92 2.07 0.43
CA TYR A 122 -9.59 1.64 0.84
C TYR A 122 -9.59 0.91 2.20
N ARG A 123 -10.64 0.16 2.48
CA ARG A 123 -10.65 -0.76 3.64
C ARG A 123 -10.10 -2.10 3.19
N LEU A 124 -9.08 -2.61 3.88
CA LEU A 124 -8.43 -3.89 3.64
C LEU A 124 -9.25 -5.04 4.26
N HIS A 125 -9.70 -5.99 3.44
CA HIS A 125 -10.54 -7.12 3.88
C HIS A 125 -9.74 -8.41 4.07
N ARG A 126 -8.74 -8.63 3.22
CA ARG A 126 -7.84 -9.77 3.30
C ARG A 126 -6.51 -9.45 2.64
N GLN A 127 -5.49 -10.22 2.96
CA GLN A 127 -4.17 -10.10 2.39
C GLN A 127 -3.60 -11.49 2.11
N ILE A 128 -2.85 -11.65 1.03
CA ILE A 128 -2.11 -12.87 0.71
C ILE A 128 -0.63 -12.54 0.74
N LEU A 129 0.14 -13.31 1.50
CA LEU A 129 1.58 -13.24 1.61
C LEU A 129 2.16 -14.48 0.96
N ARG A 130 2.77 -14.34 -0.22
CA ARG A 130 3.42 -15.43 -0.93
C ARG A 130 4.94 -15.27 -0.82
N ALA A 131 5.61 -16.33 -0.41
CA ALA A 131 7.06 -16.44 -0.38
C ALA A 131 7.48 -17.80 -0.98
N PRO A 132 8.77 -18.02 -1.29
CA PRO A 132 9.24 -19.32 -1.80
C PRO A 132 8.90 -20.52 -0.90
N GLY A 133 8.67 -20.28 0.40
CA GLY A 133 8.29 -21.30 1.37
C GLY A 133 6.78 -21.54 1.54
N GLY A 134 5.91 -20.83 0.83
CA GLY A 134 4.46 -21.04 0.90
C GLY A 134 3.64 -19.75 0.81
N GLU A 135 2.34 -19.89 1.05
CA GLU A 135 1.38 -18.80 0.97
C GLU A 135 0.51 -18.76 2.24
N ILE A 136 0.43 -17.59 2.86
CA ILE A 136 -0.41 -17.31 4.03
C ILE A 136 -1.47 -16.29 3.61
N GLU A 137 -2.73 -16.59 3.89
CA GLU A 137 -3.83 -15.64 3.79
C GLU A 137 -4.11 -15.04 5.18
N VAL A 138 -4.14 -13.72 5.27
CA VAL A 138 -4.53 -12.96 6.45
C VAL A 138 -5.96 -12.48 6.24
N LEU A 139 -6.90 -13.00 7.03
CA LEU A 139 -8.31 -12.60 6.99
C LEU A 139 -8.60 -11.58 8.09
N TYR A 140 -9.22 -10.46 7.72
CA TYR A 140 -9.58 -9.42 8.67
C TYR A 140 -11.03 -9.62 9.12
N ASN A 141 -11.26 -9.91 10.41
CA ASN A 141 -12.61 -10.10 10.94
C ASN A 141 -13.49 -8.85 10.80
N SER A 142 -12.86 -7.68 10.74
CA SER A 142 -13.47 -6.43 10.35
C SER A 142 -12.49 -5.69 9.43
N PRO A 143 -12.95 -5.13 8.29
CA PRO A 143 -12.06 -4.50 7.34
C PRO A 143 -11.24 -3.36 7.97
N TYR A 144 -9.93 -3.35 7.73
CA TYR A 144 -9.02 -2.36 8.27
C TYR A 144 -9.01 -1.09 7.42
N ASP A 145 -9.32 0.05 8.03
CA ASP A 145 -9.29 1.38 7.38
C ASP A 145 -7.84 1.86 7.24
N GLU A 146 -7.23 1.67 6.07
CA GLU A 146 -5.79 1.89 5.88
C GLU A 146 -5.41 3.37 5.71
N ARG A 147 -6.32 4.17 5.15
CA ARG A 147 -6.04 5.57 4.77
C ARG A 147 -6.61 6.60 5.75
N PHE A 148 -7.40 6.15 6.73
CA PHE A 148 -8.01 6.99 7.76
C PHE A 148 -8.68 8.24 7.18
N LEU A 149 -9.34 8.11 6.02
CA LEU A 149 -9.78 9.24 5.19
C LEU A 149 -10.71 10.22 5.91
N ASN A 150 -11.38 9.74 6.96
CA ASN A 150 -12.35 10.50 7.76
C ASN A 150 -11.72 11.19 8.99
N LEU A 151 -10.43 10.97 9.25
CA LEU A 151 -9.73 11.59 10.37
C LEU A 151 -9.39 13.04 9.98
N LYS A 152 -9.75 14.00 10.84
CA LYS A 152 -9.44 15.42 10.64
C LYS A 152 -8.01 15.73 11.07
N ALA A 153 -7.41 16.81 10.57
CA ALA A 153 -6.10 17.26 11.02
C ALA A 153 -6.07 17.47 12.55
N ASP A 154 -4.93 17.14 13.15
CA ASP A 154 -4.64 17.13 14.59
C ASP A 154 -5.52 16.17 15.42
N ALA A 155 -6.29 15.28 14.77
CA ALA A 155 -7.15 14.31 15.44
C ALA A 155 -6.51 12.93 15.56
N GLU A 156 -6.93 12.18 16.58
CA GLU A 156 -6.48 10.82 16.84
C GLU A 156 -7.62 9.80 16.72
N LYS A 157 -7.26 8.57 16.37
CA LYS A 157 -8.16 7.42 16.36
C LYS A 157 -7.41 6.18 16.81
N THR A 158 -8.04 5.39 17.67
CA THR A 158 -7.58 4.03 17.99
C THR A 158 -8.46 3.03 17.26
N ILE A 159 -7.84 2.06 16.61
CA ILE A 159 -8.51 0.98 15.89
C ILE A 159 -8.00 -0.34 16.44
N THR A 160 -8.90 -1.28 16.67
CA THR A 160 -8.56 -2.66 17.02
C THR A 160 -9.12 -3.59 15.96
N VAL A 161 -8.28 -4.49 15.47
CA VAL A 161 -8.59 -5.43 14.40
C VAL A 161 -8.12 -6.81 14.83
N ASN A 162 -8.95 -7.82 14.59
CA ASN A 162 -8.58 -9.21 14.80
C ASN A 162 -8.38 -9.86 13.43
N GLN A 163 -7.28 -10.59 13.28
CA GLN A 163 -6.89 -11.26 12.06
C GLN A 163 -6.74 -12.76 12.29
N GLN A 164 -7.08 -13.55 11.29
CA GLN A 164 -6.79 -14.98 11.23
C GLN A 164 -5.71 -15.24 10.19
N LEU A 165 -4.75 -16.10 10.52
CA LEU A 165 -3.68 -16.53 9.63
C LEU A 165 -4.03 -17.90 9.08
N ILE A 166 -4.32 -17.99 7.80
CA ILE A 166 -4.78 -19.20 7.12
C ILE A 166 -3.68 -19.70 6.19
N ASN A 167 -3.40 -20.99 6.22
CA ASN A 167 -2.60 -21.65 5.20
C ASN A 167 -3.39 -21.70 3.89
N ALA A 168 -2.86 -21.12 2.81
CA ALA A 168 -3.57 -21.18 1.52
C ALA A 168 -3.63 -22.61 0.93
N ALA A 169 -2.71 -23.50 1.32
CA ALA A 169 -2.62 -24.85 0.75
C ALA A 169 -3.70 -25.82 1.29
N ASP A 170 -4.00 -25.76 2.59
CA ASP A 170 -4.92 -26.70 3.26
C ASP A 170 -6.10 -26.01 3.98
N GLY A 171 -6.12 -24.66 4.02
CA GLY A 171 -7.15 -23.88 4.68
C GLY A 171 -7.08 -23.90 6.21
N ALA A 172 -6.04 -24.48 6.81
CA ALA A 172 -5.89 -24.55 8.26
C ALA A 172 -5.57 -23.17 8.85
N ASN A 173 -6.14 -22.88 10.02
CA ASN A 173 -5.80 -21.70 10.79
C ASN A 173 -4.50 -21.95 11.58
N TYR A 174 -3.44 -21.23 11.23
CA TYR A 174 -2.14 -21.27 11.89
C TYR A 174 -2.02 -20.37 13.12
N GLY A 175 -2.90 -19.37 13.24
CA GLY A 175 -2.83 -18.43 14.34
C GLY A 175 -3.77 -17.25 14.22
N ASN A 176 -3.82 -16.46 15.29
CA ASN A 176 -4.63 -15.25 15.34
C ASN A 176 -3.76 -14.07 15.73
N VAL A 177 -4.02 -12.90 15.17
CA VAL A 177 -3.31 -11.66 15.49
C VAL A 177 -4.32 -10.64 15.97
N ASN A 178 -4.08 -10.07 17.15
CA ASN A 178 -4.79 -8.89 17.62
C ASN A 178 -3.94 -7.66 17.31
N MET A 179 -4.43 -6.82 16.42
CA MET A 179 -3.78 -5.58 16.01
C MET A 179 -4.47 -4.38 16.67
N THR A 180 -3.70 -3.52 17.31
CA THR A 180 -4.13 -2.20 17.74
C THR A 180 -3.32 -1.14 17.00
N VAL A 181 -4.00 -0.19 16.36
CA VAL A 181 -3.39 0.93 15.66
C VAL A 181 -3.87 2.21 16.31
N LYS A 182 -2.94 3.01 16.83
CA LYS A 182 -3.19 4.39 17.25
C LYS A 182 -2.67 5.29 16.15
N VAL A 183 -3.57 6.01 15.49
CA VAL A 183 -3.20 6.95 14.42
C VAL A 183 -3.48 8.38 14.87
N HIS A 184 -2.53 9.26 14.58
CA HIS A 184 -2.68 10.70 14.65
C HIS A 184 -2.56 11.27 13.23
N ARG A 185 -3.53 12.07 12.79
CA ARG A 185 -3.42 12.83 11.53
C ARG A 185 -2.76 14.16 11.86
N GLU A 186 -1.52 14.32 11.40
CA GLU A 186 -0.79 15.58 11.45
C GLU A 186 -1.35 16.57 10.42
N ARG A 187 -0.82 17.79 10.41
CA ARG A 187 -1.13 18.76 9.36
C ARG A 187 -0.65 18.27 7.99
N ASP A 188 -1.38 18.67 6.96
CA ASP A 188 -1.02 18.35 5.59
C ASP A 188 0.37 18.94 5.25
N GLU A 189 1.20 18.14 4.58
CA GLU A 189 2.60 18.45 4.32
C GLU A 189 2.92 18.35 2.82
N ARG A 190 3.79 19.25 2.33
CA ARG A 190 4.27 19.18 0.95
C ARG A 190 5.46 18.25 0.85
N ILE A 191 5.30 17.13 0.17
CA ILE A 191 6.35 16.15 -0.08
C ILE A 191 6.89 16.32 -1.49
N ILE A 192 8.22 16.30 -1.61
CA ILE A 192 8.95 16.35 -2.88
C ILE A 192 9.59 14.99 -3.10
N SER A 193 9.30 14.36 -4.24
CA SER A 193 9.87 13.08 -4.66
C SER A 193 10.28 13.15 -6.14
N PRO A 194 10.96 12.13 -6.68
CA PRO A 194 11.24 12.07 -8.12
C PRO A 194 9.98 12.12 -9.01
N ALA A 195 8.83 11.68 -8.50
CA ALA A 195 7.54 11.76 -9.20
C ALA A 195 6.95 13.19 -9.25
N GLY A 196 7.49 14.13 -8.47
CA GLY A 196 7.04 15.52 -8.41
C GLY A 196 6.83 16.04 -6.98
N ALA A 197 6.10 17.14 -6.86
CA ALA A 197 5.75 17.75 -5.57
C ALA A 197 4.25 17.65 -5.30
N PHE A 198 3.89 17.14 -4.13
CA PHE A 198 2.52 16.81 -3.75
C PHE A 198 2.18 17.39 -2.39
N LEU A 199 0.97 17.93 -2.23
CA LEU A 199 0.41 18.17 -0.90
C LEU A 199 -0.24 16.87 -0.41
N CYS A 200 0.22 16.38 0.74
CA CYS A 200 -0.12 15.08 1.30
C CYS A 200 -0.75 15.22 2.68
N ARG A 201 -1.70 14.34 3.00
CA ARG A 201 -2.11 14.10 4.38
C ARG A 201 -1.04 13.27 5.08
N HIS A 202 -0.59 13.73 6.25
CA HIS A 202 0.42 13.06 7.02
C HIS A 202 -0.23 12.30 8.19
N PHE A 203 0.03 10.99 8.27
CA PHE A 203 -0.43 10.17 9.38
C PHE A 203 0.76 9.52 10.08
N ASN A 204 0.80 9.68 11.41
CA ASN A 204 1.68 8.92 12.29
C ASN A 204 0.86 7.80 12.94
N ALA A 205 1.18 6.55 12.62
CA ALA A 205 0.50 5.38 13.15
C ALA A 205 1.44 4.56 14.02
N ARG A 206 1.05 4.30 15.27
CA ARG A 206 1.70 3.31 16.15
C ARG A 206 0.90 2.03 16.12
N ILE A 207 1.50 0.98 15.59
CA ILE A 207 0.93 -0.35 15.41
C ILE A 207 1.48 -1.25 16.51
N GLN A 208 0.59 -2.00 17.16
CA GLN A 208 0.92 -3.06 18.10
C GLN A 208 0.20 -4.33 17.65
N LEU A 209 0.95 -5.41 17.44
CA LEU A 209 0.44 -6.72 17.06
C LEU A 209 0.73 -7.70 18.20
N LYS A 210 -0.26 -8.52 18.55
CA LYS A 210 -0.10 -9.68 19.42
C LYS A 210 -0.49 -10.92 18.64
N ALA A 211 0.51 -11.63 18.12
CA ALA A 211 0.33 -12.84 17.34
C ALA A 211 0.33 -14.06 18.26
N HIS A 212 -0.63 -14.96 18.09
CA HIS A 212 -0.67 -16.27 18.73
C HIS A 212 -0.58 -17.33 17.65
N ILE A 213 0.59 -17.94 17.48
CA ILE A 213 0.87 -18.90 16.42
C ILE A 213 1.42 -20.17 17.07
N ALA A 214 0.84 -21.32 16.75
CA ALA A 214 1.25 -22.63 17.29
C ALA A 214 1.43 -22.68 18.83
N GLY A 215 0.62 -21.90 19.58
CA GLY A 215 0.68 -21.83 21.04
C GLY A 215 1.70 -20.85 21.61
N GLU A 216 2.46 -20.16 20.77
CA GLU A 216 3.39 -19.10 21.17
C GLU A 216 2.78 -17.72 20.93
N GLN A 217 2.88 -16.84 21.93
CA GLN A 217 2.55 -15.43 21.78
C GLN A 217 3.82 -14.64 21.43
N THR A 218 3.74 -13.84 20.36
CA THR A 218 4.77 -12.87 19.98
C THR A 218 4.17 -11.48 19.88
N ASP A 219 4.79 -10.53 20.57
CA ASP A 219 4.41 -9.13 20.53
C ASP A 219 5.33 -8.38 19.56
N PHE A 220 4.72 -7.55 18.72
CA PHE A 220 5.39 -6.75 17.70
C PHE A 220 4.88 -5.32 17.77
N ALA A 221 5.77 -4.36 17.57
CA ALA A 221 5.38 -2.96 17.48
C ALA A 221 6.12 -2.26 16.34
N ALA A 222 5.44 -1.29 15.73
CA ALA A 222 5.99 -0.46 14.68
C ALA A 222 5.39 0.96 14.75
N THR A 223 6.16 1.94 14.27
CA THR A 223 5.67 3.28 13.95
C THR A 223 5.77 3.48 12.45
N VAL A 224 4.67 3.94 11.84
CA VAL A 224 4.57 4.21 10.41
C VAL A 224 4.23 5.69 10.21
N ASN A 225 5.10 6.43 9.52
CA ASN A 225 4.80 7.76 8.99
C ASN A 225 4.41 7.61 7.53
N SER A 226 3.18 7.95 7.18
CA SER A 226 2.67 7.81 5.81
C SER A 226 2.15 9.15 5.27
N TYR A 227 2.52 9.46 4.02
CA TYR A 227 2.21 10.71 3.35
C TYR A 227 1.32 10.45 2.14
N TRP A 228 0.01 10.53 2.33
CA TRP A 228 -0.98 10.17 1.34
C TRP A 228 -1.39 11.35 0.46
N CYS A 229 -1.36 11.18 -0.86
CA CYS A 229 -1.85 12.17 -1.79
C CYS A 229 -3.18 11.71 -2.42
N ASP A 230 -4.25 12.46 -2.16
CA ASP A 230 -5.58 12.10 -2.66
C ASP A 230 -5.69 12.20 -4.19
N LEU A 231 -4.85 13.03 -4.82
CA LEU A 231 -4.83 13.21 -6.28
C LEU A 231 -4.26 12.00 -7.03
N ILE A 232 -3.29 11.30 -6.44
CA ILE A 232 -2.74 10.07 -7.03
C ILE A 232 -3.46 8.82 -6.51
N GLY A 233 -4.21 8.93 -5.41
CA GLY A 233 -4.92 7.80 -4.82
C GLY A 233 -4.01 6.86 -4.03
N TRP A 234 -2.79 7.25 -3.68
CA TRP A 234 -1.88 6.45 -2.85
C TRP A 234 -0.82 7.30 -2.10
N PHE A 235 0.12 6.66 -1.38
CA PHE A 235 1.18 7.36 -0.65
C PHE A 235 2.36 7.78 -1.56
N VAL A 236 2.91 8.96 -1.27
CA VAL A 236 4.09 9.53 -1.93
C VAL A 236 5.36 9.13 -1.17
N LYS A 237 5.27 9.03 0.15
CA LYS A 237 6.36 8.60 1.01
C LYS A 237 5.79 7.77 2.16
N GLU A 238 6.53 6.77 2.58
CA GLU A 238 6.25 5.99 3.78
C GLU A 238 7.56 5.66 4.51
N GLU A 239 7.60 5.89 5.81
CA GLU A 239 8.70 5.50 6.68
C GLU A 239 8.17 4.58 7.76
N GLN A 240 8.91 3.52 8.06
CA GLN A 240 8.50 2.55 9.07
C GLN A 240 9.67 2.27 9.99
N VAL A 241 9.43 2.32 11.29
CA VAL A 241 10.39 1.94 12.33
C VAL A 241 9.80 0.79 13.12
N PHE A 242 10.54 -0.32 13.17
CA PHE A 242 10.13 -1.53 13.85
C PHE A 242 10.89 -1.67 15.16
N ASP A 243 10.14 -1.86 16.25
CA ASP A 243 10.72 -2.08 17.58
C ASP A 243 11.40 -3.47 17.63
N PRO A 244 12.42 -3.65 18.50
CA PRO A 244 12.98 -4.96 18.71
C PRO A 244 11.95 -5.91 19.29
N ILE A 245 12.03 -7.19 18.92
CA ILE A 245 11.29 -8.23 19.63
C ILE A 245 12.19 -8.74 20.76
N VAL A 246 11.69 -8.62 21.98
CA VAL A 246 12.37 -9.08 23.19
C VAL A 246 11.61 -10.26 23.77
N LYS A 247 12.31 -11.36 24.00
CA LYS A 247 11.78 -12.57 24.65
C LYS A 247 12.73 -12.96 25.78
N ASP A 248 12.20 -13.14 26.99
CA ASP A 248 12.98 -13.51 28.17
C ASP A 248 14.22 -12.62 28.44
N GLY A 249 14.07 -11.32 28.16
CA GLY A 249 15.15 -10.33 28.31
C GLY A 249 16.20 -10.33 27.19
N GLN A 250 16.07 -11.18 26.18
CA GLN A 250 16.97 -11.23 25.01
C GLN A 250 16.30 -10.63 23.78
N ILE A 251 17.07 -9.87 23.00
CA ILE A 251 16.63 -9.37 21.70
C ILE A 251 16.70 -10.55 20.71
N ILE A 252 15.53 -11.07 20.33
CA ILE A 252 15.43 -12.13 19.31
C ILE A 252 15.28 -11.56 17.90
N ARG A 253 14.88 -10.28 17.80
CA ARG A 253 14.91 -9.53 16.54
C ARG A 253 15.34 -8.09 16.81
N PRO A 254 16.41 -7.58 16.15
CA PRO A 254 16.83 -6.19 16.31
C PRO A 254 15.79 -5.21 15.75
N PRO A 255 15.81 -3.93 16.17
CA PRO A 255 15.02 -2.92 15.50
C PRO A 255 15.55 -2.69 14.09
N TYR A 256 14.68 -2.26 13.19
CA TYR A 256 15.07 -1.85 11.85
C TYR A 256 14.15 -0.76 11.31
N LYS A 257 14.62 -0.04 10.29
CA LYS A 257 13.88 1.01 9.60
C LYS A 257 13.74 0.66 8.13
N THR A 258 12.62 1.06 7.55
CA THR A 258 12.40 1.02 6.11
C THR A 258 11.88 2.37 5.61
N GLU A 259 12.12 2.68 4.35
CA GLU A 259 11.59 3.86 3.69
C GLU A 259 11.21 3.55 2.25
N SER A 260 10.08 4.08 1.79
CA SER A 260 9.68 4.08 0.39
C SER A 260 9.35 5.49 -0.08
N ILE A 261 9.96 5.88 -1.20
CA ILE A 261 9.75 7.19 -1.84
C ILE A 261 9.28 6.98 -3.27
N LEU A 262 8.16 7.63 -3.63
CA LEU A 262 7.53 7.50 -4.95
C LEU A 262 8.43 8.08 -6.05
N VAL A 263 8.77 7.24 -7.02
CA VAL A 263 9.59 7.60 -8.19
C VAL A 263 8.72 7.95 -9.38
N SER A 264 7.66 7.17 -9.63
CA SER A 264 6.69 7.42 -10.70
C SER A 264 5.37 6.70 -10.40
N PHE A 265 4.32 7.00 -11.16
CA PHE A 265 3.04 6.31 -11.07
C PHE A 265 2.30 6.35 -12.41
N GLU A 266 1.42 5.37 -12.60
CA GLU A 266 0.62 5.18 -13.81
C GLU A 266 -0.86 5.01 -13.45
N PRO A 267 -1.79 5.56 -14.25
CA PRO A 267 -1.54 6.51 -15.33
C PRO A 267 -1.10 7.87 -14.76
N THR A 268 -0.11 8.51 -15.40
CA THR A 268 0.35 9.82 -14.96
C THR A 268 -0.63 10.90 -15.44
N ASN A 269 -1.55 11.34 -14.57
CA ASN A 269 -2.39 12.48 -14.88
C ASN A 269 -1.68 13.79 -14.46
N TYR A 270 -0.92 14.37 -15.38
CA TYR A 270 -0.10 15.56 -15.14
C TYR A 270 -0.88 16.85 -14.81
N GLN A 271 -2.22 16.84 -14.89
CA GLN A 271 -3.04 18.00 -14.51
C GLN A 271 -2.99 18.32 -13.01
N TYR A 272 -2.42 17.44 -12.20
CA TYR A 272 -2.43 17.52 -10.74
C TYR A 272 -1.09 17.91 -10.10
N HIS A 273 -0.03 18.13 -10.89
CA HIS A 273 1.24 18.61 -10.33
C HIS A 273 1.12 20.07 -9.92
N HIS A 274 1.46 20.34 -8.65
CA HIS A 274 1.67 21.72 -8.23
C HIS A 274 2.87 22.29 -9.01
N PRO A 275 2.76 23.46 -9.65
CA PRO A 275 3.91 24.12 -10.21
C PRO A 275 4.95 24.30 -9.09
N VAL A 276 6.18 23.84 -9.35
CA VAL A 276 7.32 24.18 -8.49
C VAL A 276 7.40 25.72 -8.49
N PRO A 277 7.42 26.39 -7.34
CA PRO A 277 7.58 27.84 -7.33
C PRO A 277 8.86 28.17 -8.08
N GLU A 278 8.76 28.89 -9.20
CA GLU A 278 9.93 29.40 -9.89
C GLU A 278 10.76 30.20 -8.89
N GLU A 279 12.03 29.85 -8.71
CA GLU A 279 12.97 30.69 -7.99
C GLU A 279 12.92 32.07 -8.64
N LYS A 280 12.38 33.05 -7.89
CA LYS A 280 12.43 34.45 -8.30
C LYS A 280 13.90 34.83 -8.42
N LYS A 281 14.43 34.76 -9.64
CA LYS A 281 15.71 35.39 -9.99
C LYS A 281 15.58 36.85 -9.58
N SER A 282 16.28 37.21 -8.51
CA SER A 282 16.34 38.57 -8.02
C SER A 282 16.90 39.44 -9.15
N ARG A 283 16.04 40.25 -9.77
CA ARG A 283 16.48 41.33 -10.64
C ARG A 283 17.29 42.28 -9.78
N LYS A 284 18.62 42.17 -9.82
CA LYS A 284 19.54 43.24 -9.43
C LYS A 284 19.12 44.49 -10.22
N LYS A 285 18.48 45.42 -9.52
CA LYS A 285 18.20 46.76 -10.02
C LYS A 285 19.57 47.45 -10.15
N LYS A 286 20.08 47.55 -11.38
CA LYS A 286 21.18 48.46 -11.70
C LYS A 286 20.61 49.87 -11.52
N GLN A 287 21.07 50.55 -10.50
CA GLN A 287 20.86 51.97 -10.30
C GLN A 287 22.26 52.55 -10.41
N ASP A 288 22.59 53.06 -11.60
CA ASP A 288 23.71 53.96 -11.85
C ASP A 288 23.42 54.70 -13.16
N GLU A 289 23.57 56.03 -13.06
CA GLU A 289 23.48 57.11 -14.07
C GLU A 289 22.08 57.63 -14.45
#